data_AF-A0A4Q4CPR8-F1
#
_entry.id   AF-A0A4Q4CPR8-F1
#
_cell.length_a   1.000
_cell.length_b   1.000
_cell.length_c   1.000
_cell.angle_alpha   90.00
_cell.angle_beta   90.00
_cell.angle_gamma   90.00
#
_symmetry.space_group_name_H-M   'P 1'
#
loop_
_entity.id
_entity.type
_entity.pdbx_description
1 polymer ?
#
loop_
_entity_poly.entity_id
_entity_poly.type
_entity_poly.pdbx_seq_one_letter_code
_entity_poly.pdbx_strand_id
1 'polypeptide(L)'
;MLLRGAARGRQQSVYEGLRLPGPPVALVADRWLVGWGIEGDHGLFMAFDTEGERLFLMLLIEGGPIYLAPPRVARWPEELAEPFHCFAPGLAKGPSFDG
;
A
#
# COMPACT_ATOMS: atom_id res chain seq x y z
N MET A 1 -7.39 21.90 -17.04
CA MET A 1 -6.83 20.68 -17.65
C MET A 1 -5.70 20.08 -16.77
N LEU A 2 -5.89 19.95 -15.45
CA LEU A 2 -4.83 19.58 -14.49
C LEU A 2 -5.05 18.22 -13.81
N LEU A 3 -6.31 17.83 -13.58
CA LEU A 3 -6.66 16.57 -12.90
C LEU A 3 -6.27 15.31 -13.69
N ARG A 4 -6.38 15.34 -15.03
CA ARG A 4 -6.04 14.19 -15.88
C ARG A 4 -4.55 13.88 -15.88
N GLY A 5 -3.69 14.90 -15.81
CA GLY A 5 -2.23 14.73 -15.74
C GLY A 5 -1.79 14.12 -14.40
N ALA A 6 -2.32 14.63 -13.29
CA ALA A 6 -2.00 14.12 -11.95
C ALA A 6 -2.54 12.70 -11.69
N ALA A 7 -3.68 12.34 -12.29
CA ALA A 7 -4.22 10.98 -12.25
C ALA A 7 -3.36 10.00 -13.07
N ARG A 8 -2.90 10.43 -14.25
CA ARG A 8 -2.02 9.62 -15.12
C ARG A 8 -0.68 9.32 -14.45
N GLY A 9 -0.09 10.31 -13.77
CA GLY A 9 1.14 10.11 -13.00
C GLY A 9 0.99 9.06 -11.89
N ARG A 10 -0.10 9.12 -11.12
CA ARG A 10 -0.36 8.14 -10.05
C ARG A 10 -0.60 6.74 -10.55
N GLN A 11 -1.34 6.57 -11.64
CA GLN A 11 -1.53 5.26 -12.26
C GLN A 11 -0.20 4.66 -12.72
N GLN A 12 0.66 5.48 -13.33
CA GLN A 12 2.00 5.05 -13.74
C GLN A 12 2.83 4.55 -12.55
N SER A 13 2.87 5.31 -11.44
CA SER A 13 3.60 4.90 -10.23
C SER A 13 3.07 3.59 -9.62
N VAL A 14 1.76 3.33 -9.68
CA VAL A 14 1.20 2.03 -9.27
C VAL A 14 1.69 0.91 -10.19
N TYR A 15 1.64 1.10 -11.51
CA TYR A 15 2.12 0.08 -12.45
C TYR A 15 3.62 -0.21 -12.30
N GLU A 16 4.42 0.81 -12.01
CA GLU A 16 5.84 0.65 -11.69
C GLU A 16 6.02 -0.12 -10.38
N GLY A 17 5.29 0.26 -9.34
CA GLY A 17 5.28 -0.43 -8.04
C GLY A 17 4.92 -1.91 -8.13
N LEU A 18 3.97 -2.28 -8.99
CA LEU A 18 3.56 -3.68 -9.22
C LEU A 18 4.67 -4.55 -9.83
N ARG A 19 5.71 -3.95 -10.43
CA ARG A 19 6.84 -4.67 -11.03
C ARG A 19 8.05 -4.77 -10.09
N LEU A 20 8.00 -4.12 -8.94
CA LEU A 20 9.09 -4.13 -7.98
C LEU A 20 9.26 -5.52 -7.37
N PRO A 21 10.49 -5.92 -7.00
CA PRO A 21 10.73 -7.18 -6.33
C PRO A 21 10.04 -7.20 -4.96
N GLY A 22 9.52 -8.36 -4.58
CA GLY A 22 8.79 -8.54 -3.33
C GLY A 22 8.44 -10.01 -3.08
N PRO A 23 7.92 -10.33 -1.90
CA PRO A 23 7.48 -11.69 -1.59
C PRO A 23 6.25 -12.08 -2.43
N PRO A 24 5.95 -13.38 -2.53
CA PRO A 24 4.67 -13.84 -3.07
C PRO A 24 3.49 -13.21 -2.31
N VAL A 25 2.37 -13.00 -3.02
CA VAL A 25 1.11 -12.60 -2.39
C VAL A 25 0.69 -13.67 -1.38
N ALA A 26 0.29 -13.23 -0.19
CA ALA A 26 -0.13 -14.09 0.90
C ALA A 26 -1.56 -13.79 1.33
N LEU A 27 -2.27 -14.81 1.82
CA LEU A 27 -3.54 -14.65 2.52
C LEU A 27 -3.25 -14.45 4.01
N VAL A 28 -3.70 -13.34 4.58
CA VAL A 28 -3.52 -12.96 5.98
C VAL A 28 -4.86 -12.97 6.69
N ALA A 29 -4.90 -13.57 7.88
CA ALA A 29 -6.11 -13.72 8.70
C ALA A 29 -7.33 -14.27 7.92
N ASP A 30 -7.07 -15.22 7.00
CA ASP A 30 -8.06 -15.86 6.12
C ASP A 30 -8.96 -14.90 5.30
N ARG A 31 -8.57 -13.63 5.17
CA ARG A 31 -9.42 -12.57 4.61
C ARG A 31 -8.69 -11.60 3.70
N TRP A 32 -7.41 -11.34 3.96
CA TRP A 32 -6.68 -10.27 3.29
C TRP A 32 -5.69 -10.86 2.30
N LEU A 33 -5.88 -10.60 1.01
CA LEU A 33 -4.83 -10.85 0.02
C LEU A 33 -3.84 -9.69 0.08
N VAL A 34 -2.64 -9.96 0.60
CA VAL A 34 -1.61 -8.95 0.84
C VAL A 34 -0.40 -9.20 -0.05
N GLY A 35 0.10 -8.13 -0.68
CA GLY A 35 1.30 -8.18 -1.49
C GLY A 35 1.99 -6.82 -1.51
N TRP A 36 3.31 -6.84 -1.68
CA TRP A 36 4.08 -5.62 -1.85
C TRP A 36 5.31 -5.86 -2.70
N GLY A 37 5.81 -4.78 -3.29
CA GLY A 37 7.11 -4.73 -3.93
C GLY A 37 7.85 -3.48 -3.46
N ILE A 38 9.17 -3.58 -3.28
CA ILE A 38 10.02 -2.49 -2.80
C ILE A 38 11.42 -2.57 -3.39
N GLU A 39 11.96 -1.42 -3.80
CA GLU A 39 13.35 -1.25 -4.23
C GLU A 39 13.87 0.09 -3.71
N GLY A 40 14.81 0.03 -2.76
CA GLY A 40 15.29 1.22 -2.06
C GLY A 40 14.14 1.99 -1.41
N ASP A 41 14.01 3.27 -1.77
CA ASP A 41 13.01 4.19 -1.22
C ASP A 41 11.70 4.24 -2.02
N HIS A 42 11.54 3.34 -3.00
CA HIS A 42 10.35 3.20 -3.83
C HIS A 42 9.63 1.90 -3.54
N GLY A 43 8.30 1.94 -3.39
CA GLY A 43 7.54 0.75 -3.03
C GLY A 43 6.04 0.88 -3.25
N LEU A 44 5.37 -0.25 -3.31
CA LEU A 44 3.92 -0.37 -3.36
C LEU A 44 3.48 -1.44 -2.38
N PHE A 45 2.62 -1.07 -1.44
CA PHE A 45 1.89 -1.99 -0.58
C PHE A 45 0.45 -2.09 -1.05
N MET A 46 -0.09 -3.32 -1.07
CA MET A 46 -1.48 -3.59 -1.39
C MET A 46 -2.08 -4.65 -0.46
N ALA A 47 -3.32 -4.42 -0.03
CA ALA A 47 -4.13 -5.42 0.64
C ALA A 47 -5.57 -5.36 0.12
N PHE A 48 -6.14 -6.51 -0.23
CA PHE A 48 -7.52 -6.64 -0.68
C PHE A 48 -8.34 -7.48 0.30
N ASP A 49 -9.45 -6.92 0.77
CA ASP A 49 -10.46 -7.56 1.62
C ASP A 49 -11.31 -8.50 0.75
N THR A 50 -11.13 -9.82 0.86
CA THR A 50 -11.87 -10.78 0.01
C THR A 50 -13.35 -10.89 0.37
N GLU A 51 -13.76 -10.40 1.54
CA GLU A 51 -15.16 -10.42 1.99
C GLU A 51 -15.84 -9.09 1.69
N GLY A 52 -15.18 -7.99 2.02
CA GLY A 52 -15.74 -6.64 1.91
C GLY A 52 -15.41 -5.91 0.61
N GLU A 53 -14.60 -6.52 -0.27
CA GLU A 53 -14.13 -5.97 -1.55
C GLU A 53 -13.45 -4.59 -1.44
N ARG A 54 -12.77 -4.34 -0.32
CA ARG A 54 -12.04 -3.10 -0.04
C ARG A 54 -10.57 -3.24 -0.39
N LEU A 55 -10.03 -2.22 -1.05
CA LEU A 55 -8.62 -2.14 -1.41
C LEU A 55 -7.89 -1.10 -0.53
N PHE A 56 -6.77 -1.53 0.05
CA PHE A 56 -5.83 -0.70 0.78
C PHE A 56 -4.53 -0.65 -0.03
N LEU A 57 -4.03 0.55 -0.29
CA LEU A 57 -2.93 0.80 -1.20
C LEU A 57 -2.14 2.04 -0.77
N MET A 58 -0.83 1.86 -0.65
CA MET A 58 0.13 2.93 -0.35
C MET A 58 1.36 2.82 -1.24
N LEU A 59 1.79 3.95 -1.81
CA LEU A 59 3.06 4.08 -2.49
C LEU A 59 4.11 4.68 -1.55
N LEU A 60 5.35 4.24 -1.69
CA LEU A 60 6.54 4.98 -1.27
C LEU A 60 7.20 5.56 -2.51
N ILE A 61 7.38 6.88 -2.52
CA ILE A 61 8.14 7.59 -3.55
C ILE A 61 9.16 8.45 -2.80
N GLU A 62 10.45 8.23 -3.08
CA GLU A 62 11.55 8.91 -2.38
C GLU A 62 11.40 8.82 -0.84
N GLY A 63 10.93 7.67 -0.33
CA GLY A 63 10.73 7.41 1.10
C GLY A 63 9.48 8.09 1.71
N GLY A 64 8.77 8.88 0.92
CA GLY A 64 7.54 9.56 1.30
C GLY A 64 6.29 8.70 1.02
N PRO A 65 5.38 8.53 2.00
CA PRO A 65 4.16 7.77 1.78
C PRO A 65 3.10 8.58 1.02
N ILE A 66 2.58 7.98 -0.04
CA ILE A 66 1.41 8.46 -0.78
C ILE A 66 0.29 7.45 -0.63
N TYR A 67 -0.72 7.83 0.16
CA TYR A 67 -1.92 7.04 0.40
C TYR A 67 -2.87 7.18 -0.78
N LEU A 68 -3.25 6.05 -1.39
CA LEU A 68 -4.17 6.04 -2.52
C LEU A 68 -5.55 5.53 -2.13
N ALA A 69 -5.62 4.50 -1.29
CA ALA A 69 -6.86 4.03 -0.69
C ALA A 69 -6.55 3.31 0.63
N PRO A 70 -7.30 3.54 1.71
CA PRO A 70 -8.08 4.73 2.00
C PRO A 70 -7.17 5.97 2.19
N PRO A 71 -7.74 7.19 2.38
CA PRO A 71 -6.94 8.37 2.70
C PRO A 71 -6.11 8.21 3.97
N ARG A 72 -5.03 8.98 4.13
CA ARG A 72 -4.11 8.92 5.28
C ARG A 72 -4.77 8.98 6.66
N VAL A 73 -5.95 9.61 6.77
CA VAL A 73 -6.68 9.77 8.03
C VAL A 73 -7.55 8.56 8.39
N ALA A 74 -7.76 7.64 7.46
CA ALA A 74 -8.53 6.44 7.72
C ALA A 74 -7.69 5.45 8.52
N ARG A 75 -8.34 4.74 9.43
CA ARG A 75 -7.74 3.62 10.12
C ARG A 75 -7.72 2.40 9.21
N TRP A 76 -6.62 1.65 9.30
CA TRP A 76 -6.41 0.40 8.61
C TRP A 76 -6.75 -0.76 9.55
N PRO A 77 -7.22 -1.90 9.02
CA PRO A 77 -7.42 -3.11 9.82
C PRO A 77 -6.13 -3.54 10.52
N GLU A 78 -6.22 -3.96 11.78
CA GLU A 78 -5.07 -4.37 12.60
C GLU A 78 -4.29 -5.54 11.97
N GLU A 79 -4.99 -6.43 11.27
CA GLU A 79 -4.40 -7.58 10.58
C GLU A 79 -3.38 -7.17 9.50
N LEU A 80 -3.43 -5.93 9.03
CA LEU A 80 -2.48 -5.40 8.06
C LEU A 80 -1.21 -4.81 8.70
N ALA A 81 -1.15 -4.70 10.03
CA ALA A 81 -0.04 -4.04 10.73
C ALA A 81 1.30 -4.75 10.52
N GLU A 82 1.35 -6.07 10.74
CA GLU A 82 2.58 -6.85 10.55
C GLU A 82 3.05 -6.86 9.08
N PRO A 83 2.21 -7.18 8.08
CA PRO A 83 2.62 -7.09 6.68
C PRO A 83 3.10 -5.69 6.28
N PHE A 84 2.44 -4.63 6.76
CA PHE A 84 2.86 -3.26 6.50
C PHE A 84 4.24 -2.97 7.12
N HIS A 85 4.52 -3.48 8.32
CA HIS A 85 5.81 -3.32 8.97
C HIS A 85 6.94 -4.03 8.20
N CYS A 86 6.67 -5.21 7.62
CA CYS A 86 7.61 -5.89 6.74
C CYS A 86 7.91 -5.09 5.46
N PHE A 87 6.90 -4.40 4.92
CA PHE A 87 7.05 -3.56 3.73
C PHE A 87 7.84 -2.27 4.01
N ALA A 88 7.53 -1.54 5.08
CA ALA A 88 8.11 -0.23 5.37
C ALA A 88 8.54 -0.11 6.86
N PRO A 89 9.62 -0.79 7.26
CA PRO A 89 10.06 -0.82 8.65
C PRO A 89 10.45 0.59 9.12
N GLY A 90 9.84 1.05 10.21
CA GLY A 90 10.19 2.33 10.83
C GLY A 90 9.70 3.58 10.09
N LEU A 91 8.75 3.45 9.15
CA LEU A 91 8.17 4.60 8.46
C LEU A 91 7.50 5.56 9.45
N ALA A 92 8.09 6.76 9.62
CA ALA A 92 7.67 7.73 10.64
C ALA A 92 6.22 8.23 10.52
N LYS A 93 5.60 8.11 9.33
CA LYS A 93 4.23 8.57 9.04
C LYS A 93 3.40 7.47 8.37
N GLY A 94 3.49 6.24 8.89
CA GLY A 94 2.65 5.10 8.48
C GLY A 94 1.17 5.27 8.80
N PRO A 95 0.31 4.34 8.33
CA PRO A 95 -1.11 4.31 8.64
C PRO A 95 -1.33 4.07 10.13
N SER A 96 -2.46 4.56 10.63
CA SER A 96 -2.98 4.16 11.93
C SER A 96 -3.80 2.89 11.78
N PHE A 97 -3.71 1.97 12.74
CA PHE A 97 -4.46 0.72 12.73
C PHE A 97 -5.66 0.77 13.69
N ASP A 98 -6.66 -0.07 13.48
CA ASP A 98 -7.93 -0.04 14.24
C ASP A 98 -7.75 -0.36 15.73
N GLY A 99 -6.84 -1.28 16.07
CA GLY A 99 -6.38 -1.58 17.44
C GLY A 99 -7.41 -2.22 18.35
#